data_AF-A0A317FWU3-F1
#
_entry.id   AF-A0A317FWU3-F1
#
_cell.length_a   1.000
_cell.length_b   1.000
_cell.length_c   1.000
_cell.angle_alpha   90.00
_cell.angle_beta   90.00
_cell.angle_gamma   90.00
#
_symmetry.space_group_name_H-M   'P 1'
#
loop_
_entity.id
_entity.type
_entity.pdbx_description
1 polymer ?
#
loop_
_entity_poly.entity_id
_entity_poly.type
_entity_poly.pdbx_seq_one_letter_code
_entity_poly.pdbx_strand_id
1 'polypeptide(L)' 'MEVTSTIQVNEHSDLQTVLNLVAQSKEPVNINFVFQNISFVVQSQLVGINPPKQKSVSHTS' A
#
# COMPACT_ATOMS: atom_id res chain seq x y z
N MET A 1 25.39 0.97 1.52
CA MET A 1 24.15 1.49 2.11
C MET A 1 23.01 0.87 1.35
N GLU A 2 22.14 0.09 2.00
CA GLU A 2 20.87 -0.30 1.39
C GLU A 2 20.02 0.95 1.22
N VAL A 3 19.64 1.26 -0.02
CA VAL A 3 18.75 2.38 -0.32
C VAL A 3 17.34 1.84 -0.18
N THR A 4 16.73 2.00 0.99
CA THR A 4 15.32 1.67 1.19
C THR A 4 14.47 2.59 0.31
N SER A 5 13.73 2.02 -0.63
CA SER A 5 12.87 2.79 -1.53
C SER A 5 11.85 3.61 -0.73
N THR A 6 11.74 4.90 -1.06
CA THR A 6 10.82 5.82 -0.37
C THR A 6 9.70 6.23 -1.30
N ILE A 7 8.45 5.99 -0.87
CA ILE A 7 7.22 6.40 -1.56
C ILE A 7 6.71 7.67 -0.88
N GLN A 8 6.51 8.73 -1.65
CA GLN A 8 5.90 9.95 -1.14
C GLN A 8 4.39 9.94 -1.39
N VAL A 9 3.62 10.16 -0.34
CA VAL A 9 2.16 10.19 -0.36
C VAL A 9 1.72 11.55 0.18
N ASN A 10 0.87 12.23 -0.57
CA ASN A 10 0.28 13.51 -0.15
C ASN A 10 -1.21 13.35 0.15
N GLU A 11 -1.83 14.41 0.65
CA GLU A 11 -3.26 14.42 1.04
C GLU A 11 -4.23 14.11 -0.11
N HIS A 12 -3.79 14.18 -1.36
CA HIS A 12 -4.59 13.89 -2.56
C HIS A 12 -4.22 12.55 -3.22
N SER A 13 -3.30 11.80 -2.64
CA SER A 13 -2.85 10.53 -3.21
C SER A 13 -3.94 9.47 -3.09
N ASP A 14 -4.25 8.84 -4.21
CA ASP A 14 -5.20 7.73 -4.25
C ASP A 14 -4.62 6.48 -3.56
N LEU A 15 -5.44 5.85 -2.71
CA LEU A 15 -5.02 4.69 -1.93
C LEU A 15 -4.60 3.51 -2.82
N GLN A 16 -5.29 3.29 -3.94
CA GLN A 16 -4.96 2.19 -4.85
C GLN A 16 -3.58 2.38 -5.48
N THR A 17 -3.22 3.62 -5.78
CA THR A 17 -1.89 3.99 -6.28
C THR A 17 -0.81 3.67 -5.25
N VAL A 18 -1.03 4.02 -3.98
CA VAL A 18 -0.08 3.69 -2.88
C VAL A 18 0.08 2.18 -2.73
N LEU A 19 -1.02 1.43 -2.74
CA LEU A 19 -0.98 -0.03 -2.64
C LEU A 19 -0.20 -0.68 -3.79
N ASN A 20 -0.38 -0.17 -5.02
CA ASN A 20 0.35 -0.68 -6.18
C ASN A 20 1.86 -0.44 -6.08
N LEU A 21 2.28 0.74 -5.60
CA LEU A 21 3.71 1.07 -5.42
C LEU A 21 4.35 0.20 -4.34
N VAL A 22 3.66 -0.01 -3.21
CA VAL A 22 4.13 -0.91 -2.15
C VAL A 22 4.24 -2.35 -2.66
N ALA A 23 3.24 -2.82 -3.42
CA ALA A 23 3.22 -4.17 -3.99
C ALA A 23 4.37 -4.43 -4.98
N GLN A 24 4.80 -3.42 -5.74
CA GLN A 24 5.89 -3.55 -6.71
C GLN A 24 7.27 -3.65 -6.07
N SER A 25 7.45 -3.09 -4.87
CA SER A 25 8.77 -2.97 -4.24
C SER A 25 9.40 -4.30 -3.83
N LYS A 26 8.58 -5.33 -3.51
CA LYS A 26 9.00 -6.66 -3.02
C LYS A 26 9.88 -6.67 -1.76
N GLU A 27 10.20 -5.49 -1.23
CA GLU A 27 11.07 -5.24 -0.08
C GLU A 27 10.38 -4.23 0.86
N PRO A 28 10.83 -4.07 2.12
CA PRO A 28 10.36 -2.99 2.95
C PRO A 28 10.61 -1.61 2.30
N VAL A 29 9.58 -0.76 2.30
CA VAL A 29 9.62 0.61 1.78
C VAL A 29 9.30 1.61 2.87
N ASN A 30 9.88 2.79 2.79
CA ASN A 30 9.45 3.91 3.60
C ASN A 30 8.32 4.64 2.88
N ILE A 31 7.20 4.88 3.56
CA ILE A 31 6.13 5.73 3.05
C ILE A 31 6.22 7.05 3.82
N ASN A 32 6.56 8.11 3.10
CA ASN A 32 6.57 9.46 3.63
C ASN A 32 5.21 10.12 3.35
N PHE A 33 4.43 10.30 4.40
CA PHE A 33 3.15 11.00 4.32
C PHE A 33 3.36 12.49 4.56
N VAL A 34 3.01 13.31 3.57
CA VAL A 34 3.15 14.76 3.60
C VAL A 34 1.77 15.39 3.58
N PHE A 35 1.33 15.87 4.75
CA PHE A 35 0.14 16.69 4.91
C PHE A 35 0.57 18.13 5.21
N GLN A 36 -0.25 19.11 4.83
CA GLN A 36 0.01 20.56 4.90
C GLN A 36 1.13 21.00 5.86
N ASN A 37 1.02 20.68 7.16
CA ASN A 37 1.97 21.11 8.18
C ASN A 37 2.69 19.96 8.91
N ILE A 38 2.48 18.69 8.50
CA ILE A 38 3.03 17.53 9.20
C ILE A 38 3.53 16.52 8.18
N SER A 39 4.76 16.04 8.40
CA SER A 39 5.31 14.89 7.69
C SER A 39 5.65 13.77 8.65
N PHE A 40 5.32 12.53 8.30
CA PHE A 40 5.75 11.36 9.06
C PHE A 40 6.09 10.21 8.12
N VAL A 41 7.07 9.42 8.54
CA VAL A 41 7.58 8.28 7.77
C VAL A 41 7.16 6.99 8.45
N VAL A 42 6.57 6.08 7.67
CA VAL A 42 6.19 4.74 8.13
C VAL A 42 6.91 3.72 7.27
N GLN A 43 7.64 2.80 7.90
CA GLN A 43 8.18 1.63 7.19
C GLN A 43 7.06 0.62 6.97
N SER A 44 6.85 0.23 5.71
CA SER A 44 5.76 -0.65 5.27
C SER A 44 6.31 -1.76 4.37
N GLN A 45 5.67 -2.92 4.42
CA GLN A 45 5.96 -4.03 3.50
C GLN A 45 4.64 -4.72 3.17
N LEU A 46 4.44 -5.09 1.90
CA LEU A 46 3.31 -5.93 1.53
C LEU A 46 3.55 -7.36 2.06
N VAL A 47 2.69 -7.82 2.96
CA VAL A 47 2.77 -9.17 3.56
C VAL A 47 1.78 -10.17 2.96
N GLY A 48 0.80 -9.71 2.19
CA GLY A 48 -0.20 -10.56 1.53
C GLY A 48 -1.35 -9.76 0.92
N ILE A 49 -2.06 -10.36 -0.02
CA ILE A 49 -3.29 -9.82 -0.62
C ILE A 49 -4.43 -10.76 -0.27
N ASN A 50 -5.49 -10.23 0.35
CA ASN A 50 -6.67 -11.04 0.63
C ASN A 50 -7.38 -11.37 -0.69
N PRO A 51 -7.68 -12.66 -0.97
CA PRO A 51 -8.40 -13.01 -2.18
C PRO A 51 -9.77 -12.31 -2.17
N PRO A 52 -10.26 -11.86 -3.34
CA PRO A 52 -11.61 -11.32 -3.43
C PRO A 52 -12.58 -12.40 -2.94
N LYS A 53 -13.46 -12.03 -2.00
CA LYS A 53 -14.47 -12.97 -1.48
C LYS A 53 -15.26 -13.52 -2.66
N GLN A 54 -15.04 -14.79 -3.01
CA GLN A 54 -15.85 -15.49 -3.99
C GLN A 54 -17.27 -15.49 -3.42
N LYS A 55 -18.20 -14.76 -4.05
CA LYS A 55 -19.63 -14.88 -3.72
C LYS A 55 -19.99 -16.33 -4.01
N SER A 56 -20.15 -17.14 -2.96
CA SER A 56 -20.74 -18.46 -3.07
C SER A 56 -22.18 -18.27 -3.56
N VAL A 57 -22.39 -18.46 -4.85
CA VAL A 57 -23.73 -18.57 -5.42
C VAL A 57 -24.20 -19.97 -5.04
N SER A 58 -24.91 -20.09 -3.92
CA SER A 58 -25.62 -21.31 -3.60
C SER A 58 -26.68 -21.51 -4.67
N HIS A 59 -26.42 -22.40 -5.62
CA HIS A 59 -27.45 -22.90 -6.53
C HIS A 59 -28.41 -23.76 -5.70
N THR A 60 -29.55 -23.19 -5.31
CA THR A 60 -30.71 -24.00 -4.89
C THR A 60 -31.19 -24.77 -6.11
N SER A 61 -31.01 -26.09 -6.07
CA SER A 61 -31.64 -27.04 -7.01
C SER A 61 -33.10 -27.25 -6.64
#